data_AF-A0A2V3HQU0-F1
#
_entry.id   AF-A0A2V3HQU0-F1
#
_cell.length_a   1.000
_cell.length_b   1.000
_cell.length_c   1.000
_cell.angle_alpha   90.00
_cell.angle_beta   90.00
_cell.angle_gamma   90.00
#
_symmetry.space_group_name_H-M   'P 1'
#
loop_
_entity.id
_entity.type
_entity.pdbx_description
1 polymer ?
#
loop_
_entity_poly.entity_id
_entity_poly.type
_entity_poly.pdbx_seq_one_letter_code
_entity_poly.pdbx_strand_id
1 'polypeptide(L)'
;MSTRDGLPDWVDERARRAGPPDREIRFRAAAKAIAESILRNRPSKGSPDCPVVVEGIKDERALRVLGFSGTIEKVNRGWDRSRLVAYLYGTYGTRNIIDRGPSLILLMDWDRTGGRIQTNLRDRLMALDVPVDEDLRRVLLRVMKPEGRTVESLAPHAKSLAPMIEEQLEARG
;
A
#
# COMPACT_ATOMS: atom_id res chain seq x y z
N MET A 1 1.85 38.02 20.50
CA MET A 1 2.95 37.18 21.03
C MET A 1 2.39 36.37 22.18
N SER A 2 2.28 35.05 22.02
CA SER A 2 2.10 34.12 23.14
C SER A 2 2.82 32.83 22.78
N THR A 3 3.77 32.51 23.65
CA THR A 3 4.84 31.51 23.57
C THR A 3 4.33 30.09 23.36
N ARG A 4 4.78 29.43 22.28
CA ARG A 4 4.94 27.98 22.23
C ARG A 4 6.43 27.67 22.21
N ASP A 5 7.08 27.95 23.33
CA ASP A 5 8.44 27.48 23.61
C ASP A 5 8.35 26.14 24.34
N GLY A 6 9.11 25.16 23.86
CA GLY A 6 9.60 24.08 24.72
C GLY A 6 8.89 22.73 24.70
N LEU A 7 8.30 22.29 23.58
CA LEU A 7 8.10 20.84 23.41
C LEU A 7 9.43 20.22 22.95
N PRO A 8 10.01 19.26 23.70
CA PRO A 8 11.30 18.67 23.34
C PRO A 8 11.18 17.90 22.02
N ASP A 9 12.23 17.95 21.20
CA ASP A 9 12.31 17.46 19.81
C ASP A 9 11.79 16.01 19.62
N TRP A 10 11.87 15.19 20.68
CA TRP A 10 11.38 13.81 20.68
C TRP A 10 9.84 13.71 20.63
N VAL A 11 9.09 14.72 21.11
CA VAL A 11 7.62 14.75 21.03
C VAL A 11 7.19 14.91 19.58
N ASP A 12 7.87 15.79 18.84
CA ASP A 12 7.66 15.96 17.41
C ASP A 12 8.13 14.76 16.61
N GLU A 13 9.22 14.10 17.01
CA GLU A 13 9.65 12.86 16.37
C GLU A 13 8.64 11.71 16.59
N ARG A 14 8.05 11.62 17.78
CA ARG A 14 7.01 10.64 18.11
C ARG A 14 5.70 10.93 17.39
N ALA A 15 5.31 12.21 17.27
CA ALA A 15 4.15 12.65 16.49
C ALA A 15 4.36 12.38 14.99
N ARG A 16 5.56 12.68 14.45
CA ARG A 16 5.94 12.33 13.06
C ARG A 16 5.88 10.82 12.79
N ARG A 17 6.24 10.00 13.78
CA ARG A 17 6.15 8.52 13.71
C ARG A 17 4.72 7.98 13.89
N ALA A 18 3.82 8.71 14.55
CA ALA A 18 2.46 8.29 14.89
C ALA A 18 1.39 8.77 13.87
N GLY A 19 1.71 9.75 13.02
CA GLY A 19 0.77 10.35 12.07
C GLY A 19 -0.08 11.47 12.70
N PRO A 20 -0.87 12.21 11.89
CA PRO A 20 -1.73 13.28 12.38
C PRO A 20 -2.69 12.80 13.48
N PRO A 21 -2.91 13.55 14.57
CA PRO A 21 -3.74 13.08 15.69
C PRO A 21 -5.23 12.95 15.31
N ASP A 22 -5.69 13.74 14.35
CA ASP A 22 -7.07 13.72 13.88
C ASP A 22 -7.35 12.52 12.96
N ARG A 23 -8.38 11.74 13.31
CA ARG A 23 -8.80 10.55 12.56
C ARG A 23 -9.23 10.89 11.13
N GLU A 24 -9.93 11.99 10.92
CA GLU A 24 -10.35 12.40 9.58
C GLU A 24 -9.15 12.76 8.71
N ILE A 25 -8.17 13.50 9.24
CA ILE A 25 -6.94 13.82 8.50
C ILE A 25 -6.19 12.56 8.09
N ARG A 26 -6.07 11.58 9.01
CA ARG A 26 -5.45 10.28 8.71
C ARG A 26 -6.21 9.50 7.65
N PHE A 27 -7.54 9.45 7.75
CA PHE A 27 -8.39 8.73 6.80
C PHE A 27 -8.35 9.38 5.41
N ARG A 28 -8.32 10.71 5.32
CA ARG A 28 -8.13 11.42 4.03
C ARG A 28 -6.77 11.12 3.41
N ALA A 29 -5.70 11.08 4.21
CA ALA A 29 -4.38 10.69 3.73
C ALA A 29 -4.34 9.23 3.24
N ALA A 30 -4.99 8.31 3.97
CA ALA A 30 -5.15 6.93 3.53
C ALA A 30 -5.95 6.83 2.23
N ALA A 31 -7.09 7.51 2.15
CA ALA A 31 -7.96 7.52 0.99
C ALA A 31 -7.25 8.03 -0.27
N LYS A 32 -6.46 9.10 -0.15
CA LYS A 32 -5.63 9.60 -1.26
C LYS A 32 -4.65 8.55 -1.78
N ALA A 33 -3.88 7.92 -0.89
CA ALA A 33 -2.91 6.90 -1.29
C ALA A 33 -3.58 5.64 -1.87
N ILE A 34 -4.73 5.24 -1.31
CA ILE A 34 -5.55 4.15 -1.83
C ILE A 34 -6.06 4.48 -3.23
N ALA A 35 -6.61 5.67 -3.46
CA ALA A 35 -7.10 6.11 -4.76
C ALA A 35 -5.98 6.11 -5.83
N GLU A 36 -4.79 6.64 -5.50
CA GLU A 36 -3.61 6.60 -6.37
C GLU A 36 -3.25 5.15 -6.76
N SER A 37 -3.28 4.24 -5.79
CA SER A 37 -2.97 2.82 -6.02
C SER A 37 -4.07 2.10 -6.80
N ILE A 38 -5.34 2.45 -6.60
CA ILE A 38 -6.47 1.94 -7.39
C ILE A 38 -6.31 2.34 -8.86
N LEU A 39 -5.92 3.59 -9.14
CA LEU A 39 -5.72 4.04 -10.53
C LEU A 39 -4.58 3.27 -11.22
N ARG A 40 -3.46 3.02 -10.51
CA ARG A 40 -2.35 2.21 -11.04
C ARG A 40 -2.71 0.72 -11.17
N ASN A 41 -3.53 0.19 -10.26
CA ASN A 41 -3.96 -1.20 -10.29
C ASN A 41 -5.11 -1.45 -11.26
N ARG A 42 -5.88 -0.43 -11.67
CA ARG A 42 -7.06 -0.64 -12.53
C ARG A 42 -6.63 -1.16 -13.91
N PRO A 43 -7.18 -2.30 -14.38
CA PRO A 43 -6.88 -2.82 -15.70
C PRO A 43 -7.48 -1.88 -16.76
N SER A 44 -6.76 -1.66 -17.86
CA SER A 44 -7.24 -0.88 -19.01
C SER A 44 -6.87 -1.54 -20.33
N LYS A 45 -7.63 -1.23 -21.39
CA LYS A 45 -7.47 -1.89 -22.69
C LYS A 45 -6.06 -1.64 -23.25
N GLY A 46 -5.29 -2.70 -23.45
CA GLY A 46 -3.92 -2.62 -23.98
C GLY A 46 -2.86 -2.23 -22.95
N SER A 47 -3.22 -2.18 -21.67
CA SER A 47 -2.34 -1.76 -20.58
C SER A 47 -2.39 -2.78 -19.44
N PRO A 48 -1.27 -3.42 -19.08
CA PRO A 48 -1.21 -4.25 -17.89
C PRO A 48 -1.39 -3.37 -16.66
N ASP A 49 -2.19 -3.86 -15.71
CA ASP A 49 -2.30 -3.23 -14.40
C ASP A 49 -0.97 -3.26 -13.64
N CYS A 50 -0.85 -2.42 -12.61
CA CYS A 50 0.18 -2.58 -11.60
C CYS A 50 -0.37 -3.50 -10.49
N PRO A 51 -0.05 -4.81 -10.49
CA PRO A 51 -0.53 -5.74 -9.48
C PRO A 51 -0.13 -5.34 -8.06
N VAL A 52 -1.05 -5.54 -7.12
CA VAL A 52 -0.78 -5.39 -5.68
C VAL A 52 -0.44 -6.76 -5.11
N VAL A 53 0.74 -6.89 -4.51
CA VAL A 53 1.16 -8.10 -3.81
C VAL A 53 0.80 -7.97 -2.33
N VAL A 54 0.01 -8.92 -1.82
CA VAL A 54 -0.44 -9.01 -0.42
C VAL A 54 -0.09 -10.36 0.20
N GLU A 55 -0.20 -10.51 1.52
CA GLU A 55 0.14 -11.76 2.19
C GLU A 55 -0.88 -12.87 1.91
N GLY A 56 -2.17 -12.58 2.10
CA GLY A 56 -3.22 -13.60 2.07
C GLY A 56 -4.55 -13.17 1.45
N ILE A 57 -5.50 -14.13 1.49
CA ILE A 57 -6.84 -13.96 0.89
C ILE A 57 -7.71 -12.92 1.62
N LYS A 58 -7.48 -12.71 2.91
CA LYS A 58 -8.24 -11.71 3.67
C LYS A 58 -7.82 -10.29 3.31
N ASP A 59 -6.54 -10.08 3.03
CA ASP A 59 -6.00 -8.81 2.52
C ASP A 59 -6.57 -8.50 1.14
N GLU A 60 -6.57 -9.49 0.25
CA GLU A 60 -7.22 -9.37 -1.07
C GLU A 60 -8.68 -8.94 -0.91
N ARG A 61 -9.46 -9.62 -0.04
CA ARG A 61 -10.85 -9.25 0.22
C ARG A 61 -10.99 -7.81 0.72
N ALA A 62 -10.11 -7.36 1.62
CA ALA A 62 -10.13 -5.98 2.10
C ALA A 62 -9.88 -4.97 0.97
N LEU A 63 -8.90 -5.23 0.10
CA LEU A 63 -8.63 -4.37 -1.06
C LEU A 63 -9.79 -4.36 -2.06
N ARG A 64 -10.45 -5.50 -2.30
CA ARG A 64 -11.66 -5.57 -3.13
C ARG A 64 -12.77 -4.68 -2.59
N VAL A 65 -13.01 -4.73 -1.28
CA VAL A 65 -14.01 -3.88 -0.61
C VAL A 65 -13.66 -2.39 -0.72
N LEU A 66 -12.38 -2.03 -0.77
CA LEU A 66 -11.91 -0.66 -0.95
C LEU A 66 -11.93 -0.16 -2.40
N GLY A 67 -12.23 -1.04 -3.38
CA GLY A 67 -12.39 -0.67 -4.79
C GLY A 67 -11.24 -1.05 -5.73
N PHE A 68 -10.26 -1.84 -5.26
CA PHE A 68 -9.23 -2.40 -6.15
C PHE A 68 -9.87 -3.45 -7.07
N SER A 69 -9.73 -3.28 -8.39
CA SER A 69 -10.33 -4.16 -9.39
C SER A 69 -9.33 -4.95 -10.23
N GLY A 70 -8.04 -4.59 -10.19
CA GLY A 70 -7.00 -5.31 -10.92
C GLY A 70 -6.42 -6.49 -10.17
N THR A 71 -5.28 -6.94 -10.67
CA THR A 71 -4.58 -8.14 -10.22
C THR A 71 -4.08 -7.94 -8.79
N ILE A 72 -4.38 -8.92 -7.94
CA ILE A 72 -3.89 -9.00 -6.57
C ILE A 72 -3.17 -10.33 -6.40
N GLU A 73 -1.86 -10.25 -6.26
CA GLU A 73 -0.99 -11.40 -6.04
C GLU A 73 -0.88 -11.72 -4.56
N LYS A 74 -0.86 -13.00 -4.23
CA LYS A 74 -0.81 -13.50 -2.85
C LYS A 74 0.49 -14.23 -2.62
N VAL A 75 1.19 -13.85 -1.56
CA VAL A 75 2.41 -14.53 -1.15
C VAL A 75 2.11 -15.95 -0.64
N ASN A 76 1.07 -16.12 0.19
CA ASN A 76 0.73 -17.39 0.82
C ASN A 76 -0.09 -18.30 -0.11
N ARG A 77 0.52 -18.74 -1.23
CA ARG A 77 -0.07 -19.67 -2.21
C ARG A 77 0.62 -21.04 -2.28
N GLY A 78 1.35 -21.41 -1.23
CA GLY A 78 2.11 -22.68 -1.17
C GLY A 78 3.38 -22.69 -2.01
N TRP A 79 3.86 -21.53 -2.47
CA TRP A 79 5.14 -21.40 -3.18
C TRP A 79 6.22 -20.93 -2.21
N ASP A 80 7.44 -21.41 -2.44
CA ASP A 80 8.61 -20.78 -1.82
C ASP A 80 8.85 -19.37 -2.41
N ARG A 81 9.72 -18.62 -1.75
CA ARG A 81 9.99 -17.23 -2.10
C ARG A 81 10.66 -17.08 -3.47
N SER A 82 11.56 -18.00 -3.83
CA SER A 82 12.28 -17.93 -5.10
C SER A 82 11.35 -18.15 -6.28
N ARG A 83 10.45 -19.13 -6.18
CA ARG A 83 9.41 -19.39 -7.17
C ARG A 83 8.47 -18.20 -7.33
N LEU A 84 8.07 -17.57 -6.22
CA LEU A 84 7.23 -16.37 -6.28
C LEU A 84 7.94 -15.22 -7.00
N VAL A 85 9.20 -14.93 -6.65
CA VAL A 85 9.98 -13.85 -7.28
C VAL A 85 10.16 -14.11 -8.79
N ALA A 86 10.51 -15.35 -9.18
CA ALA A 86 10.65 -15.72 -10.58
C ALA A 86 9.34 -15.55 -11.37
N TYR A 87 8.20 -15.91 -10.75
CA TYR A 87 6.88 -15.71 -11.34
C TYR A 87 6.53 -14.22 -11.51
N LEU A 88 6.74 -13.40 -10.48
CA LEU A 88 6.46 -11.96 -10.54
C LEU A 88 7.30 -11.28 -11.63
N TYR A 89 8.59 -11.60 -11.68
CA TYR A 89 9.50 -11.13 -12.74
C TYR A 89 9.03 -11.57 -14.14
N GLY A 90 8.78 -12.87 -14.34
CA GLY A 90 8.41 -13.41 -15.64
C GLY A 90 7.04 -12.96 -16.15
N THR A 91 6.13 -12.61 -15.23
CA THR A 91 4.75 -12.25 -15.56
C THR A 91 4.59 -10.74 -15.80
N TYR A 92 5.20 -9.91 -14.95
CA TYR A 92 4.98 -8.45 -14.96
C TYR A 92 6.18 -7.66 -15.46
N GLY A 93 7.34 -8.31 -15.63
CA GLY A 93 8.57 -7.65 -16.04
C GLY A 93 9.10 -6.66 -15.00
N THR A 94 10.02 -5.81 -15.45
CA THR A 94 10.77 -4.89 -14.58
C THR A 94 10.08 -3.55 -14.38
N ARG A 95 9.37 -3.04 -15.38
CA ARG A 95 8.71 -1.72 -15.35
C ARG A 95 7.30 -1.81 -15.86
N ASN A 96 6.39 -1.03 -15.26
CA ASN A 96 5.07 -0.83 -15.83
C ASN A 96 5.22 -0.07 -17.17
N ILE A 97 4.54 -0.53 -18.22
CA ILE A 97 4.73 0.00 -19.57
C ILE A 97 4.05 1.37 -19.78
N ILE A 98 3.10 1.74 -18.93
CA ILE A 98 2.34 2.99 -19.02
C ILE A 98 3.08 4.14 -18.36
N ASP A 99 3.42 3.98 -17.08
CA ASP A 99 4.03 5.05 -16.28
C ASP A 99 5.56 4.95 -16.20
N ARG A 100 6.17 3.88 -16.76
CA ARG A 100 7.60 3.56 -16.68
C ARG A 100 8.13 3.40 -15.24
N GLY A 101 7.23 3.33 -14.27
CA GLY A 101 7.51 3.15 -12.86
C GLY A 101 7.64 1.67 -12.47
N PRO A 102 7.60 1.39 -11.15
CA PRO A 102 7.57 0.03 -10.62
C PRO A 102 6.44 -0.80 -11.22
N SER A 103 6.73 -2.06 -11.58
CA SER A 103 5.73 -2.99 -12.11
C SER A 103 4.81 -3.58 -11.03
N LEU A 104 5.19 -3.46 -9.75
CA LEU A 104 4.51 -4.09 -8.61
C LEU A 104 4.29 -3.09 -7.47
N ILE A 105 3.13 -3.15 -6.82
CA ILE A 105 2.88 -2.51 -5.51
C ILE A 105 3.04 -3.58 -4.43
N LEU A 106 3.98 -3.41 -3.50
CA LEU A 106 4.15 -4.32 -2.36
C LEU A 106 3.41 -3.79 -1.13
N LEU A 107 2.40 -4.53 -0.68
CA LEU A 107 1.55 -4.18 0.44
C LEU A 107 1.46 -5.35 1.43
N MET A 108 2.56 -5.66 2.11
CA MET A 108 2.54 -6.58 3.25
C MET A 108 2.07 -5.86 4.52
N ASP A 109 1.70 -6.64 5.53
CA ASP A 109 1.27 -6.12 6.82
C ASP A 109 2.36 -5.22 7.44
N TRP A 110 1.92 -4.25 8.24
CA TRP A 110 2.81 -3.36 9.00
C TRP A 110 3.03 -3.86 10.43
N ASP A 111 3.03 -5.18 10.59
CA ASP A 111 3.56 -5.88 11.75
C ASP A 111 5.02 -6.32 11.52
N ARG A 112 5.57 -7.10 12.47
CA ARG A 112 6.95 -7.58 12.38
C ARG A 112 7.15 -8.61 11.25
N THR A 113 6.17 -9.48 11.03
CA THR A 113 6.24 -10.56 10.04
C THR A 113 6.12 -9.97 8.64
N GLY A 114 5.10 -9.16 8.39
CA GLY A 114 4.91 -8.47 7.12
C GLY A 114 6.07 -7.55 6.78
N GLY A 115 6.66 -6.86 7.77
CA GLY A 115 7.89 -6.08 7.56
C GLY A 115 9.10 -6.92 7.07
N ARG A 116 9.26 -8.14 7.58
CA ARG A 116 10.31 -9.07 7.12
C ARG A 116 10.02 -9.59 5.72
N ILE A 117 8.75 -9.92 5.42
CA ILE A 117 8.33 -10.39 4.10
C ILE A 117 8.53 -9.30 3.06
N GLN A 118 8.08 -8.06 3.35
CA GLN A 118 8.23 -6.88 2.50
C GLN A 118 9.69 -6.66 2.12
N THR A 119 10.57 -6.58 3.13
CA THR A 119 12.01 -6.36 2.96
C THR A 119 12.61 -7.46 2.09
N ASN A 120 12.31 -8.72 2.39
CA ASN A 120 12.89 -9.85 1.65
C ASN A 120 12.43 -9.90 0.18
N LEU A 121 11.15 -9.62 -0.09
CA LEU A 121 10.64 -9.56 -1.47
C LEU A 121 11.24 -8.38 -2.23
N ARG A 122 11.24 -7.19 -1.63
CA ARG A 122 11.86 -5.99 -2.21
C ARG A 122 13.30 -6.26 -2.60
N ASP A 123 14.13 -6.74 -1.68
CA ASP A 123 15.57 -6.90 -1.92
C ASP A 123 15.84 -7.91 -3.04
N ARG A 124 15.06 -9.00 -3.11
CA ARG A 124 15.17 -10.01 -4.19
C ARG A 124 14.69 -9.48 -5.54
N LEU A 125 13.59 -8.72 -5.57
CA LEU A 125 13.07 -8.12 -6.80
C LEU A 125 14.02 -7.04 -7.33
N MET A 126 14.53 -6.18 -6.44
CA MET A 126 15.52 -5.17 -6.79
C MET A 126 16.84 -5.76 -7.29
N ALA A 127 17.27 -6.90 -6.76
CA ALA A 127 18.44 -7.63 -7.27
C ALA A 127 18.24 -8.18 -8.71
N LEU A 128 17.01 -8.23 -9.20
CA LEU A 128 16.64 -8.59 -10.57
C LEU A 128 16.23 -7.37 -11.41
N ASP A 129 16.61 -6.16 -10.98
CA ASP A 129 16.23 -4.88 -11.60
C ASP A 129 14.72 -4.66 -11.71
N VAL A 130 13.93 -5.27 -10.81
CA VAL A 130 12.50 -5.03 -10.65
C VAL A 130 12.28 -4.04 -9.51
N PRO A 131 12.17 -2.72 -9.77
CA PRO A 131 11.73 -1.77 -8.76
C PRO A 131 10.31 -2.09 -8.28
N VAL A 132 10.06 -1.81 -7.01
CA VAL A 132 8.76 -2.02 -6.35
C VAL A 132 8.24 -0.70 -5.76
N ASP A 133 6.94 -0.51 -5.83
CA ASP A 133 6.24 0.59 -5.17
C ASP A 133 5.88 0.16 -3.74
N GLU A 134 6.32 0.95 -2.76
CA GLU A 134 6.02 0.77 -1.34
C GLU A 134 5.29 1.98 -0.73
N ASP A 135 4.86 2.94 -1.54
CA ASP A 135 4.34 4.23 -1.09
C ASP A 135 2.99 4.06 -0.39
N LEU A 136 2.09 3.23 -0.94
CA LEU A 136 0.83 2.88 -0.29
C LEU A 136 1.08 2.32 1.12
N ARG A 137 1.99 1.34 1.23
CA ARG A 137 2.34 0.74 2.52
C ARG A 137 2.92 1.79 3.48
N ARG A 138 3.80 2.67 3.00
CA ARG A 138 4.42 3.72 3.82
C ARG A 138 3.39 4.68 4.38
N VAL A 139 2.40 5.08 3.58
CA VAL A 139 1.31 5.96 4.02
C VAL A 139 0.43 5.24 5.04
N LEU A 140 -0.07 4.04 4.72
CA LEU A 140 -0.95 3.28 5.60
C LEU A 140 -0.29 2.94 6.94
N LEU A 141 0.98 2.54 6.95
CA LEU A 141 1.75 2.30 8.17
C LEU A 141 1.79 3.54 9.08
N ARG A 142 1.82 4.74 8.51
CA ARG A 142 1.84 5.99 9.28
C ARG A 142 0.46 6.39 9.77
N VAL A 143 -0.58 6.22 8.95
CA VAL A 143 -1.90 6.84 9.23
C VAL A 143 -2.97 5.86 9.71
N MET A 144 -2.82 4.55 9.46
CA MET A 144 -3.79 3.51 9.83
C MET A 144 -3.32 2.63 11.00
N LYS A 145 -2.18 2.93 11.60
CA LYS A 145 -1.64 2.17 12.74
C LYS A 145 -2.57 2.12 13.97
N PRO A 146 -3.32 3.18 14.32
CA PRO A 146 -4.33 3.11 15.38
C PRO A 146 -5.49 2.16 15.05
N GLU A 147 -5.80 1.98 13.76
CA GLU A 147 -6.92 1.18 13.25
C GLU A 147 -6.57 -0.30 13.04
N GLY A 148 -5.27 -0.62 12.95
CA GLY A 148 -4.80 -1.99 12.93
C GLY A 148 -3.36 -2.11 12.45
N ARG A 149 -2.86 -3.35 12.35
CA ARG A 149 -1.49 -3.66 11.87
C ARG A 149 -1.43 -4.44 10.56
N THR A 150 -2.59 -4.79 10.03
CA THR A 150 -2.73 -5.72 8.89
C THR A 150 -3.55 -5.08 7.78
N VAL A 151 -3.36 -5.51 6.54
CA VAL A 151 -4.16 -5.00 5.41
C VAL A 151 -5.63 -5.37 5.60
N GLU A 152 -5.93 -6.58 6.08
CA GLU A 152 -7.30 -6.99 6.41
C GLU A 152 -8.01 -6.07 7.44
N SER A 153 -7.26 -5.40 8.31
CA SER A 153 -7.82 -4.47 9.30
C SER A 153 -8.43 -3.20 8.69
N LEU A 154 -8.19 -2.95 7.39
CA LEU A 154 -8.82 -1.84 6.68
C LEU A 154 -10.29 -2.13 6.33
N ALA A 155 -10.69 -3.41 6.21
CA ALA A 155 -12.04 -3.76 5.75
C ALA A 155 -13.17 -3.20 6.63
N PRO A 156 -13.10 -3.25 7.98
CA PRO A 156 -14.10 -2.61 8.85
C PRO A 156 -14.24 -1.09 8.64
N HIS A 157 -13.20 -0.43 8.12
CA HIS A 157 -13.15 1.01 7.90
C HIS A 157 -13.57 1.44 6.50
N ALA A 158 -13.87 0.48 5.61
CA ALA A 158 -14.23 0.76 4.23
C ALA A 158 -15.45 1.69 4.10
N LYS A 159 -16.44 1.60 4.99
CA LYS A 159 -17.61 2.51 4.98
C LYS A 159 -17.22 3.97 5.18
N SER A 160 -16.15 4.24 5.95
CA SER A 160 -15.64 5.61 6.15
C SER A 160 -14.65 6.02 5.06
N LEU A 161 -13.84 5.07 4.56
CA LEU A 161 -12.82 5.34 3.55
C LEU A 161 -13.40 5.50 2.15
N ALA A 162 -14.42 4.70 1.78
CA ALA A 162 -14.94 4.63 0.42
C ALA A 162 -15.41 5.99 -0.14
N PRO A 163 -16.22 6.81 0.58
CA PRO A 163 -16.60 8.13 0.08
C PRO A 163 -15.40 9.06 -0.14
N MET A 164 -14.38 8.99 0.73
CA MET A 164 -13.16 9.78 0.59
C MET A 164 -12.29 9.28 -0.58
N ILE A 165 -12.25 7.97 -0.82
CA ILE A 165 -11.55 7.38 -1.95
C ILE A 165 -12.23 7.81 -3.25
N GLU A 166 -13.56 7.76 -3.30
CA GLU A 166 -14.36 8.19 -4.45
C GLU A 166 -14.12 9.67 -4.77
N GLU A 167 -14.17 10.56 -3.78
CA GLU A 167 -13.81 11.98 -3.92
C GLU A 167 -12.41 12.16 -4.55
N GLN A 168 -11.42 11.37 -4.12
CA GLN A 168 -10.06 11.43 -4.66
C GLN A 168 -9.93 10.85 -6.08
N LEU A 169 -10.78 9.88 -6.45
CA LEU A 169 -10.83 9.32 -7.79
C LEU A 169 -11.51 10.29 -8.77
N GLU A 170 -12.61 10.92 -8.35
CA GLU A 170 -13.32 11.94 -9.14
C GLU A 170 -12.45 13.16 -9.40
N ALA A 171 -11.70 13.63 -8.40
CA ALA A 171 -10.77 14.75 -8.56
C ALA A 171 -9.59 14.48 -9.52
N ARG A 172 -9.42 13.23 -9.99
CA ARG A 172 -8.34 12.78 -10.86
C ARG A 172 -8.80 12.23 -12.21
N GLY A 173 -10.11 12.07 -12.39
CA GLY A 173 -10.75 11.66 -13.65
C GLY A 173 -10.98 12.84 -14.57
#